data_AF-A0A6A8MRA7-F1
#
_entry.id   AF-A0A6A8MRA7-F1
#
_cell.length_a   1.000
_cell.length_b   1.000
_cell.length_c   1.000
_cell.angle_alpha   90.00
_cell.angle_beta   90.00
_cell.angle_gamma   90.00
#
_symmetry.space_group_name_H-M   'P 1'
#
loop_
_entity.id
_entity.type
_entity.pdbx_description
1 polymer ?
#
loop_
_entity_poly.entity_id
_entity_poly.type
_entity_poly.pdbx_seq_one_letter_code
_entity_poly.pdbx_strand_id
1 'polypeptide(L)' 'MNRSLRRVGGAVVVLILICVAQLTYLQIINAGHLANDPRNTRAALRDINRPRGPILSADGVVLARSVP' A
#
# COMPACT_ATOMS: atom_id res chain seq x y z
N MET A 1 -40.42 5.90 -17.51
CA MET A 1 -38.96 5.86 -17.23
C MET A 1 -38.24 5.22 -18.41
N ASN A 2 -37.31 5.92 -19.06
CA ASN A 2 -36.76 5.52 -20.35
C ASN A 2 -35.93 4.22 -20.27
N ARG A 3 -36.38 3.16 -20.97
CA ARG A 3 -35.78 1.82 -20.92
C ARG A 3 -34.34 1.81 -21.45
N SER A 4 -34.05 2.64 -22.45
CA SER A 4 -32.71 2.83 -23.00
C SER A 4 -31.77 3.45 -21.98
N LEU A 5 -32.21 4.49 -21.27
CA LEU A 5 -31.41 5.15 -20.25
C LEU A 5 -31.11 4.21 -19.07
N ARG A 6 -32.07 3.37 -18.67
CA ARG A 6 -31.88 2.37 -17.60
C ARG A 6 -30.83 1.31 -17.96
N ARG A 7 -30.76 0.89 -19.24
CA ARG A 7 -29.75 -0.08 -19.70
C ARG A 7 -28.35 0.51 -19.68
N VAL A 8 -28.19 1.73 -20.20
CA VAL A 8 -26.90 2.43 -20.22
C VAL A 8 -26.43 2.70 -18.80
N GLY A 9 -27.30 3.23 -17.93
CA GLY A 9 -26.98 3.44 -16.51
C GLY A 9 -26.59 2.14 -15.80
N GLY A 10 -27.31 1.04 -16.05
CA GLY A 10 -26.96 -0.27 -15.51
C GLY A 10 -25.58 -0.75 -15.97
N ALA A 11 -25.25 -0.58 -17.25
CA ALA A 11 -23.94 -0.95 -17.79
C ALA A 11 -22.81 -0.14 -17.13
N VAL A 12 -22.99 1.17 -16.94
CA VAL A 12 -22.01 2.03 -16.25
C VAL A 12 -21.81 1.60 -14.80
N VAL A 13 -22.90 1.30 -14.08
CA VAL A 13 -22.80 0.80 -12.69
C VAL A 13 -22.01 -0.51 -12.64
N VAL A 14 -22.27 -1.46 -13.55
CA VAL A 14 -21.52 -2.72 -13.62
C VAL A 14 -20.03 -2.46 -13.88
N LEU A 15 -19.69 -1.57 -14.79
CA LEU A 15 -18.28 -1.20 -15.07
C LEU A 15 -17.60 -0.60 -13.83
N ILE A 16 -18.28 0.30 -13.11
CA ILE A 16 -17.76 0.87 -11.87
C ILE A 16 -17.52 -0.22 -10.82
N LEU A 17 -18.47 -1.15 -10.66
CA LEU A 17 -18.32 -2.26 -9.71
C LEU A 17 -17.12 -3.15 -10.06
N ILE A 18 -16.89 -3.41 -11.36
CA ILE A 18 -15.70 -4.14 -11.82
C ILE A 18 -14.42 -3.39 -11.45
N CYS A 19 -14.36 -2.08 -11.67
CA CYS A 19 -13.21 -1.27 -11.28
C CYS A 19 -12.97 -1.30 -9.76
N VAL A 20 -14.03 -1.20 -8.96
CA VAL A 20 -13.93 -1.28 -7.49
C VAL A 20 -13.43 -2.66 -7.06
N ALA A 21 -13.95 -3.74 -7.64
CA ALA A 21 -13.51 -5.10 -7.35
C ALA A 21 -12.02 -5.33 -7.72
N GLN A 22 -11.58 -4.79 -8.86
CA GLN A 22 -10.18 -4.86 -9.26
C GLN A 22 -9.28 -4.08 -8.29
N LEU A 23 -9.72 -2.89 -7.87
CA LEU A 23 -8.99 -2.07 -6.90
C LEU A 23 -8.86 -2.79 -5.55
N THR A 24 -9.94 -3.38 -5.03
CA THR A 24 -9.91 -4.11 -3.76
C THR A 24 -9.08 -5.38 -3.85
N TYR A 25 -9.10 -6.09 -4.98
CA TYR A 25 -8.21 -7.22 -5.23
C TYR A 25 -6.73 -6.82 -5.12
N LEU A 26 -6.34 -5.69 -5.74
CA LEU A 26 -4.99 -5.17 -5.64
C LEU A 26 -4.61 -4.77 -4.21
N GLN A 27 -5.54 -4.17 -3.47
CA GLN A 27 -5.31 -3.70 -2.11
C GLN A 27 -5.26 -4.82 -1.06
N ILE A 28 -5.98 -5.93 -1.25
CA ILE A 28 -6.08 -6.98 -0.22
C ILE A 28 -5.17 -8.16 -0.56
N ILE A 29 -5.23 -8.65 -1.79
CA ILE A 29 -4.53 -9.89 -2.18
C ILE A 29 -3.13 -9.57 -2.71
N ASN A 30 -3.01 -8.57 -3.59
CA ASN A 30 -1.74 -8.23 -4.21
C ASN A 30 -0.90 -7.19 -3.44
N ALA A 31 -1.40 -6.67 -2.32
CA ALA A 31 -0.70 -5.62 -1.57
C ALA A 31 0.70 -6.03 -1.11
N GLY A 32 0.87 -7.27 -0.65
CA GLY A 32 2.19 -7.77 -0.23
C GLY A 32 3.17 -7.84 -1.40
N HIS A 33 2.73 -8.34 -2.55
CA HIS A 33 3.55 -8.40 -3.77
C HIS A 33 3.96 -6.98 -4.22
N LEU A 34 3.02 -6.05 -4.25
CA LEU A 34 3.28 -4.66 -4.66
C LEU A 34 4.15 -3.90 -3.63
N ALA A 35 4.06 -4.24 -2.36
CA ALA A 35 4.88 -3.66 -1.29
C ALA A 35 6.34 -4.14 -1.34
N ASN A 36 6.56 -5.40 -1.71
CA ASN A 36 7.88 -6.04 -1.75
C ASN A 36 8.54 -6.02 -3.13
N ASP A 37 7.88 -5.45 -4.15
CA ASP A 37 8.47 -5.30 -5.48
C ASP A 37 9.74 -4.41 -5.40
N PRO A 38 10.89 -4.85 -5.92
CA PRO A 38 12.13 -4.07 -5.90
C PRO A 38 12.01 -2.73 -6.66
N ARG A 39 11.02 -2.57 -7.53
CA ARG A 39 10.70 -1.30 -8.21
C ARG A 39 9.98 -0.31 -7.30
N ASN A 40 9.53 -0.73 -6.12
CA ASN A 40 8.82 0.11 -5.16
C ASN A 40 9.78 0.94 -4.30
N THR A 41 10.17 2.11 -4.80
CA THR A 41 11.06 3.05 -4.10
C THR A 41 10.48 3.58 -2.77
N ARG A 42 9.14 3.58 -2.60
CA ARG A 42 8.51 3.97 -1.33
C ARG A 42 8.90 3.05 -0.19
N ALA A 43 9.18 1.77 -0.44
CA ALA A 43 9.66 0.87 0.61
C ALA A 43 11.07 1.24 1.06
N ALA A 44 11.99 1.37 0.10
CA ALA A 44 13.38 1.78 0.37
C ALA A 44 13.48 3.14 1.09
N LEU A 45 12.68 4.12 0.69
CA LEU A 45 12.66 5.44 1.33
C LEU A 45 12.16 5.40 2.77
N ARG A 46 11.20 4.53 3.11
CA ARG A 46 10.76 4.37 4.52
C ARG A 46 11.87 3.83 5.40
N ASP A 47 12.65 2.87 4.88
CA ASP A 47 13.70 2.21 5.64
C ASP A 47 14.90 3.14 5.86
N ILE A 48 15.22 4.01 4.90
CA ILE A 48 16.29 5.00 5.02
C ILE A 48 15.88 6.18 5.92
N ASN A 49 14.65 6.68 5.79
CA ASN A 49 14.20 7.86 6.54
C ASN A 49 13.87 7.57 8.01
N ARG A 50 13.87 6.30 8.43
CA ARG A 50 13.59 5.93 9.82
C ARG A 50 14.90 5.59 10.54
N PRO A 51 15.46 6.50 11.35
CA PRO A 51 16.62 6.17 12.17
C PRO A 51 16.32 4.94 13.02
N ARG A 52 17.23 3.96 12.99
CA ARG A 52 17.12 2.75 13.81
C ARG A 52 17.22 3.14 15.28
N GLY A 53 16.50 2.40 16.13
CA GLY A 53 16.60 2.53 17.58
C GLY A 53 18.04 2.30 18.07
N PRO A 54 18.43 2.89 19.21
CA PRO A 54 19.76 2.71 19.76
C PRO A 54 20.00 1.25 20.17
N ILE A 55 21.24 0.80 20.01
CA ILE A 55 21.69 -0.51 20.48
C ILE A 55 22.19 -0.33 21.92
N LEU A 56 21.61 -1.08 22.86
CA LEU A 56 21.90 -1.00 24.29
C LEU A 56 22.64 -2.27 24.74
N SER A 57 23.64 -2.11 25.60
CA SER A 57 24.22 -3.21 26.39
C SER A 57 23.18 -3.76 27.37
N ALA A 58 23.41 -4.96 27.91
CA ALA A 58 22.60 -5.53 28.99
C ALA A 58 22.50 -4.57 30.21
N ASP A 59 23.54 -3.76 30.42
CA ASP A 59 23.61 -2.77 31.50
C ASP A 59 23.01 -1.39 31.13
N GLY A 60 22.34 -1.28 29.98
CA GLY A 60 21.67 -0.05 29.53
C GLY A 60 22.59 1.01 28.90
N VAL A 61 23.88 0.73 28.72
CA VAL A 61 24.82 1.63 28.03
C VAL A 61 24.53 1.65 26.53
N VAL A 62 24.39 2.84 25.94
CA VAL A 62 24.19 3.01 24.48
C VAL A 62 25.49 2.72 23.74
N LEU A 63 25.49 1.66 22.93
CA LEU A 63 26.63 1.21 22.13
C LEU A 63 26.62 1.80 20.72
N ALA A 64 25.43 2.06 20.16
CA ALA A 64 25.27 2.70 18.86
C ALA A 64 23.95 3.47 18.78
N ARG A 65 23.94 4.60 18.07
CA ARG A 65 22.73 5.40 17.79
C ARG A 65 22.74 5.91 16.36
N SER A 66 21.57 6.02 15.76
CA SER A 66 21.41 6.69 14.47
C SER A 66 21.48 8.21 14.67
N VAL A 67 22.33 8.90 13.92
CA VAL A 67 22.47 10.36 13.91
C VAL A 67 21.96 10.85 12.54
N PRO A 68 21.18 11.95 12.45
CA PRO A 68 20.68 12.48 11.18
C PRO A 68 21.81 12.87 10.21
#